data_AF-A0A820TC33-F1
#
_entry.id   AF-A0A820TC33-F1
#
_cell.length_a   1.000
_cell.length_b   1.000
_cell.length_c   1.000
_cell.angle_alpha   90.00
_cell.angle_beta   90.00
_cell.angle_gamma   90.00
#
_symmetry.space_group_name_H-M   'P 1'
#
loop_
_entity.id
_entity.type
_entity.pdbx_description
1 polymer ?
#
loop_
_entity_poly.entity_id
_entity_poly.type
_entity_poly.pdbx_seq_one_letter_code
_entity_poly.pdbx_strand_id
1 'polypeptide(L)'
;QADKNYHNPIKRLYKFFSTLYSCLARGARAVLQFYPETPNQVDMITQQAMKAGFTGGLVVDYPNSTRAKKMFLCLFAGGQVQELPTGLTGV
;
A
#
# COMPACT_ATOMS: atom_id res chain seq x y z
N GLN A 1 14.43 10.95 -6.08
CA GLN A 1 15.33 10.91 -4.91
C GLN A 1 15.41 9.47 -4.39
N ALA A 2 16.36 8.69 -4.91
CA ALA A 2 16.62 7.30 -4.53
C ALA A 2 18.13 6.99 -4.48
N ASP A 3 18.92 7.67 -5.32
CA ASP A 3 20.36 7.48 -5.52
C ASP A 3 21.28 8.06 -4.46
N LYS A 4 21.14 7.63 -3.20
CA LYS A 4 22.24 7.78 -2.23
C LYS A 4 22.50 6.43 -1.58
N ASN A 5 23.77 6.05 -1.47
CA ASN A 5 24.19 4.72 -0.98
C ASN A 5 23.72 4.36 0.43
N TYR A 6 23.20 5.32 1.20
CA TYR A 6 22.60 5.11 2.52
C TYR A 6 21.07 5.01 2.52
N HIS A 7 20.41 5.21 1.38
CA HIS A 7 18.97 5.00 1.27
C HIS A 7 18.68 3.52 1.12
N ASN A 8 18.21 2.90 2.21
CA ASN A 8 17.62 1.57 2.16
C ASN A 8 16.09 1.73 2.10
N PRO A 9 15.47 1.67 0.89
CA PRO A 9 14.04 1.91 0.73
C PRO A 9 13.19 0.90 1.50
N ILE A 10 13.63 -0.35 1.61
CA ILE A 10 12.97 -1.40 2.39
C ILE A 10 12.89 -1.00 3.86
N LYS A 11 14.02 -0.60 4.47
CA LYS A 11 14.04 -0.16 5.88
C LYS A 11 13.17 1.08 6.12
N ARG A 12 13.16 2.04 5.19
CA ARG A 12 12.35 3.26 5.29
C ARG A 12 10.86 2.97 5.17
N LEU A 13 10.47 2.11 4.23
CA LEU A 13 9.08 1.66 4.07
C LEU A 13 8.61 0.90 5.30
N TYR A 14 9.43 -0.03 5.82
CA TYR A 14 9.11 -0.73 7.05
C TYR A 14 8.92 0.24 8.22
N LYS A 15 9.85 1.19 8.42
CA LYS A 15 9.72 2.21 9.47
C LYS A 15 8.45 3.04 9.31
N PHE A 16 8.12 3.46 8.09
CA PHE A 16 6.88 4.19 7.79
C PHE A 16 5.64 3.39 8.19
N PHE A 17 5.51 2.15 7.72
CA PHE A 17 4.33 1.33 8.00
C PHE A 17 4.26 0.90 9.47
N SER A 18 5.37 0.56 10.12
CA SER A 18 5.37 0.23 11.55
C SER A 18 4.91 1.41 12.40
N THR A 19 5.40 2.63 12.10
CA THR A 19 4.97 3.83 12.82
C THR A 19 3.50 4.16 12.52
N LEU A 20 3.06 4.06 11.27
CA LEU A 20 1.66 4.25 10.90
C LEU A 20 0.75 3.26 11.63
N TYR A 21 1.12 1.98 11.68
CA TYR A 21 0.37 0.94 12.38
C TYR A 21 0.23 1.25 13.88
N SER A 22 1.31 1.68 14.53
CA SER A 22 1.28 2.05 15.96
C SER A 22 0.42 3.28 16.26
N CYS A 23 0.20 4.17 15.29
CA CYS A 23 -0.66 5.35 15.46
C CYS A 23 -2.15 5.06 15.23
N LEU A 24 -2.49 3.91 14.66
CA LEU A 24 -3.86 3.57 14.30
C LEU A 24 -4.52 2.73 15.40
N ALA A 25 -5.79 3.02 15.68
CA ALA A 25 -6.60 2.18 16.55
C ALA A 25 -6.84 0.81 15.92
N ARG A 26 -7.02 -0.21 16.76
CA ARG A 26 -7.46 -1.54 16.32
C ARG A 26 -8.77 -1.43 15.54
N GLY A 27 -8.80 -1.96 14.32
CA GLY A 27 -9.92 -1.92 13.38
C GLY A 27 -9.90 -0.74 12.42
N ALA A 28 -8.94 0.19 12.57
CA ALA A 28 -8.80 1.32 11.67
C ALA A 28 -8.28 0.90 10.27
N ARG A 29 -8.44 1.80 9.30
CA ARG A 29 -8.05 1.58 7.91
C ARG A 29 -7.11 2.68 7.44
N ALA A 30 -6.17 2.33 6.56
CA ALA A 30 -5.35 3.28 5.84
C ALA A 30 -5.45 2.99 4.35
N VAL A 31 -5.78 4.02 3.56
CA VAL A 31 -5.85 3.91 2.09
C VAL A 31 -4.84 4.88 1.51
N LEU A 32 -3.84 4.35 0.80
CA LEU A 32 -2.76 5.14 0.22
C LEU A 32 -2.80 5.03 -1.30
N GLN A 33 -3.04 6.15 -1.98
CA GLN A 33 -2.88 6.22 -3.41
C GLN A 33 -1.40 6.42 -3.76
N PHE A 34 -0.88 5.65 -4.71
CA PHE A 34 0.50 5.78 -5.17
C PHE A 34 0.64 5.47 -6.67
N TYR A 35 1.74 5.94 -7.25
CA TYR A 35 2.11 5.74 -8.66
C TYR A 35 3.47 5.03 -8.72
N PRO A 36 3.50 3.69 -8.72
CA PRO A 36 4.73 2.92 -8.81
C PRO A 36 5.28 2.97 -10.23
N GLU A 37 6.60 3.05 -10.37
CA GLU A 37 7.28 3.00 -11.68
C GLU A 37 7.43 1.56 -12.18
N THR A 38 7.52 0.59 -11.27
CA THR A 38 7.69 -0.83 -11.61
C THR A 38 6.83 -1.74 -10.72
N PRO A 39 6.44 -2.94 -11.20
CA PRO A 39 5.74 -3.93 -10.39
C PRO A 39 6.50 -4.31 -9.11
N ASN A 40 7.84 -4.40 -9.18
CA ASN A 40 8.68 -4.70 -8.02
C ASN A 40 8.53 -3.66 -6.89
N GLN A 41 8.25 -2.40 -7.22
CA GLN A 41 7.97 -1.38 -6.20
C GLN A 41 6.63 -1.63 -5.50
N VAL A 42 5.61 -2.10 -6.22
CA VAL A 42 4.31 -2.50 -5.66
C VAL A 42 4.50 -3.63 -4.65
N ASP A 43 5.25 -4.66 -5.05
CA ASP A 43 5.53 -5.81 -4.19
C ASP A 43 6.32 -5.38 -2.96
N MET A 44 7.36 -4.56 -3.13
CA MET A 44 8.18 -4.06 -2.02
C MET A 44 7.34 -3.27 -1.00
N ILE A 45 6.49 -2.34 -1.47
CA ILE A 45 5.61 -1.54 -0.62
C ILE A 45 4.62 -2.44 0.11
N THR A 46 3.94 -3.33 -0.60
CA THR A 46 2.93 -4.24 -0.04
C THR A 46 3.55 -5.16 1.00
N GLN A 47 4.71 -5.75 0.71
CA GLN A 47 5.44 -6.62 1.65
C GLN A 47 5.83 -5.88 2.94
N GLN A 48 6.28 -4.63 2.86
CA GLN A 48 6.63 -3.88 4.08
C GLN A 48 5.39 -3.51 4.91
N ALA A 49 4.26 -3.22 4.27
CA ALA A 49 2.99 -2.99 4.97
C ALA A 49 2.52 -4.25 5.71
N MET A 50 2.54 -5.41 5.04
CA MET A 50 2.16 -6.69 5.67
C MET A 50 3.12 -7.05 6.80
N LYS A 51 4.42 -6.85 6.60
CA LYS A 51 5.45 -7.07 7.64
C LYS A 51 5.25 -6.19 8.87
N ALA A 52 4.71 -4.98 8.70
CA ALA A 52 4.40 -4.08 9.80
C ALA A 52 3.13 -4.47 10.59
N GLY A 53 2.35 -5.46 10.10
CA GLY A 53 1.17 -6.01 10.77
C GLY A 53 -0.16 -5.64 10.12
N PHE A 54 -0.16 -4.89 9.01
CA PHE A 54 -1.39 -4.64 8.26
C PHE A 54 -1.86 -5.92 7.55
N THR A 55 -3.17 -6.00 7.31
CA THR A 55 -3.76 -6.89 6.30
C THR A 55 -4.41 -6.05 5.19
N GLY A 56 -4.89 -6.67 4.12
CA GLY A 56 -5.53 -6.00 3.00
C GLY A 56 -4.80 -6.24 1.69
N GLY A 57 -4.71 -5.23 0.82
CA GLY A 57 -4.16 -5.41 -0.51
C GLY A 57 -4.37 -4.23 -1.45
N LEU A 58 -4.13 -4.47 -2.72
CA LEU A 58 -4.10 -3.46 -3.76
C LEU A 58 -5.44 -3.40 -4.51
N VAL A 59 -5.99 -2.20 -4.63
CA VAL A 59 -7.15 -1.90 -5.46
C VAL A 59 -6.69 -1.05 -6.65
N VAL A 60 -7.09 -1.43 -7.85
CA VAL A 60 -6.72 -0.74 -9.09
C VAL A 60 -7.98 -0.26 -9.79
N ASP A 61 -8.12 1.05 -9.90
CA ASP A 61 -9.14 1.67 -10.75
C ASP A 61 -8.63 1.74 -12.19
N TYR A 62 -9.54 1.54 -13.14
CA TYR A 62 -9.31 1.59 -14.59
C TYR A 62 -8.06 0.82 -15.03
N PRO A 63 -7.96 -0.49 -14.74
CA PRO A 63 -6.72 -1.26 -14.91
C PRO A 63 -6.18 -1.27 -16.35
N ASN A 64 -7.06 -1.09 -17.33
CA ASN A 64 -6.75 -1.09 -18.76
C ASN A 64 -6.38 0.30 -19.31
N SER A 65 -6.51 1.38 -18.52
CA SER A 65 -6.15 2.73 -18.96
C SER A 65 -4.75 3.10 -18.49
N THR A 66 -3.89 3.61 -19.36
CA THR A 66 -2.60 4.17 -18.93
C THR A 66 -2.75 5.53 -18.25
N ARG A 67 -3.78 6.29 -18.61
CA ARG A 67 -4.04 7.65 -18.10
C ARG A 67 -4.91 7.67 -16.85
N ALA A 68 -5.95 6.85 -16.81
CA ALA A 68 -6.93 6.85 -15.72
C ALA A 68 -6.59 5.86 -14.60
N LYS A 69 -5.59 4.99 -14.80
CA LYS A 69 -5.18 4.00 -13.80
C LYS A 69 -4.77 4.67 -12.49
N LYS A 70 -5.38 4.22 -11.41
CA LYS A 70 -5.04 4.65 -10.04
C LYS A 70 -4.86 3.40 -9.19
N MET A 71 -3.77 3.37 -8.44
CA MET A 71 -3.45 2.25 -7.55
C MET A 71 -3.59 2.72 -6.10
N PHE A 72 -4.38 1.97 -5.34
CA PHE A 72 -4.65 2.24 -3.94
C PHE A 72 -4.22 1.04 -3.10
N LEU A 73 -3.35 1.27 -2.13
CA LEU A 73 -3.03 0.29 -1.10
C LEU A 73 -4.07 0.43 0.02
N CYS A 74 -4.98 -0.53 0.13
CA CYS A 74 -6.03 -0.59 1.14
C CYS A 74 -5.58 -1.49 2.28
N LEU A 75 -5.33 -0.91 3.45
CA LEU A 75 -4.76 -1.57 4.63
C LEU A 75 -5.73 -1.55 5.81
N PHE A 76 -5.72 -2.62 6.59
CA PHE A 76 -6.49 -2.80 7.82
C PHE A 76 -5.53 -3.01 9.00
N ALA A 77 -5.68 -2.20 10.06
CA ALA A 77 -4.82 -2.25 11.25
C ALA A 77 -5.50 -3.04 12.37
N GLY A 78 -5.08 -4.30 12.58
CA GLY A 78 -5.51 -5.15 13.68
C GLY A 78 -7.04 -5.37 13.76
N GLY A 79 -7.54 -6.57 13.43
CA GLY A 79 -8.98 -6.83 13.48
C GLY A 79 -9.39 -8.00 12.59
N GLN A 80 -10.70 -8.13 12.36
CA GLN A 80 -11.22 -9.06 11.36
C GLN A 80 -10.76 -8.60 9.98
N VAL A 81 -10.23 -9.53 9.19
CA VAL A 81 -9.92 -9.26 7.77
C VAL A 81 -11.22 -8.89 7.08
N GLN A 82 -11.25 -7.70 6.47
CA GLN A 82 -12.36 -7.24 5.65
C GLN A 82 -12.05 -7.47 4.18
N GLU A 83 -13.10 -7.65 3.40
CA GLU A 83 -12.98 -7.73 1.94
C GLU A 83 -12.42 -6.43 1.37
N LEU A 84 -11.60 -6.56 0.33
CA LEU A 84 -11.05 -5.40 -0.36
C LEU A 84 -12.15 -4.70 -1.16
N PRO A 85 -12.16 -3.36 -1.20
CA PRO A 85 -13.02 -2.62 -2.11
C PRO A 85 -12.80 -3.05 -3.56
N THR A 86 -13.87 -3.13 -4.34
CA THR A 86 -13.78 -3.36 -5.78
C THR A 86 -13.32 -2.09 -6.48
N GLY A 87 -12.32 -2.21 -7.36
CA GLY A 87 -11.84 -1.10 -8.18
C GLY A 87 -12.86 -0.68 -9.24
N LEU A 88 -12.82 0.58 -9.64
CA LEU A 88 -13.66 1.12 -10.69
C LEU A 88 -13.24 0.58 -12.06
N THR A 89 -14.20 0.09 -12.85
CA THR A 89 -13.94 -0.47 -14.18
C THR A 89 -14.43 0.40 -15.34
N GLY A 90 -15.16 1.49 -15.05
CA GLY A 90 -15.78 2.36 -16.05
C GLY A 90 -16.95 1.67 -16.74
N VAL A 91 -18.14 1.85 -16.19
CA VAL A 91 -19.42 1.59 -16.87
C VAL A 91 -20.09 2.91 -17.20
#